data_AF-A0A7E6EGX7-F1
#
_entry.id   AF-A0A7E6EGX7-F1
#
_cell.length_a   1.000
_cell.length_b   1.000
_cell.length_c   1.000
_cell.angle_alpha   90.00
_cell.angle_beta   90.00
_cell.angle_gamma   90.00
#
_symmetry.space_group_name_H-M   'P 1'
#
loop_
_entity.id
_entity.type
_entity.pdbx_description
1 polymer ?
#
loop_
_entity_poly.entity_id
_entity_poly.type
_entity_poly.pdbx_seq_one_letter_code
_entity_poly.pdbx_strand_id
1 'polypeptide(L)'
;MDTFKRLAKTHNVCIATSEGIQSNANDMKFDNLVKSLMETSRAKVVVCFCEGMTVKNFFMATRRQDVVGKFLLIGSDGWATRPDVVKKNTEEAAGGISIKLYSPSISYFDHHFLNLKPYNNSRNPWFQEFWQEKFQCYLEGSERKPDYTEPCTGQYDGL
;
A
#
# COMPACT_ATOMS: atom_id res chain seq x y z
N MET A 1 15.38 -11.33 0.96
CA MET A 1 15.64 -11.48 2.41
C MET A 1 17.06 -11.97 2.68
N ASP A 2 17.53 -13.04 2.02
CA ASP A 2 18.84 -13.64 2.32
C ASP A 2 20.02 -12.71 2.06
N THR A 3 19.97 -11.91 0.99
CA THR A 3 21.00 -10.88 0.72
C THR A 3 21.11 -9.87 1.85
N PHE A 4 19.98 -9.41 2.40
CA PHE A 4 19.99 -8.49 3.54
C PHE A 4 20.61 -9.14 4.78
N LYS A 5 20.20 -10.37 5.12
CA LYS A 5 20.77 -11.11 6.27
C LYS A 5 22.29 -11.26 6.16
N ARG A 6 22.78 -11.61 4.97
CA ARG A 6 24.22 -11.75 4.69
C ARG A 6 24.97 -10.43 4.85
N LEU A 7 24.44 -9.34 4.28
CA LEU A 7 25.07 -8.02 4.37
C LEU A 7 25.02 -7.46 5.79
N ALA A 8 23.88 -7.59 6.48
CA ALA A 8 23.74 -7.20 7.89
C ALA A 8 24.83 -7.86 8.75
N LYS A 9 25.04 -9.17 8.60
CA LYS A 9 26.13 -9.89 9.28
C LYS A 9 27.52 -9.34 8.93
N THR A 10 27.76 -9.02 7.66
CA THR A 10 29.05 -8.47 7.21
C THR A 10 29.32 -7.07 7.77
N HIS A 11 28.27 -6.31 8.05
CA HIS A 11 28.33 -4.95 8.61
C HIS A 11 28.06 -4.91 10.13
N ASN A 12 28.17 -6.04 10.84
CA ASN A 12 27.96 -6.13 12.29
C ASN A 12 26.58 -5.65 12.77
N VAL A 13 25.54 -5.86 11.96
CA VAL A 13 24.14 -5.61 12.32
C VAL A 13 23.48 -6.92 12.74
N CYS A 14 23.03 -6.99 14.00
CA CYS A 14 22.33 -8.15 14.54
C CYS A 14 20.85 -8.15 14.13
N ILE A 15 20.32 -9.33 13.81
CA ILE A 15 18.91 -9.54 13.54
C ILE A 15 18.32 -10.28 14.74
N ALA A 16 17.35 -9.66 15.41
CA ALA A 16 16.75 -10.24 16.62
C ALA A 16 15.84 -11.43 16.31
N THR A 17 14.90 -11.23 15.39
CA THR A 17 14.03 -12.28 14.87
C THR A 17 13.76 -12.03 13.38
N SER A 18 13.37 -13.08 12.66
CA SER A 18 13.05 -13.04 11.24
C SER A 18 11.74 -13.79 11.00
N GLU A 19 10.68 -13.05 10.73
CA GLU A 19 9.35 -13.59 10.53
C GLU A 19 8.92 -13.49 9.06
N GLY A 20 8.08 -14.42 8.63
CA GLY A 20 7.47 -14.43 7.31
C GLY A 20 5.95 -14.46 7.41
N ILE A 21 5.26 -13.59 6.66
CA ILE A 21 3.80 -13.54 6.62
C ILE A 21 3.32 -13.30 5.20
N GLN A 22 2.22 -13.96 4.83
CA GLN A 22 1.57 -13.77 3.54
C GLN A 22 0.74 -12.48 3.56
N SER A 23 0.68 -11.75 2.44
CA SER A 23 -0.05 -10.49 2.34
C SER A 23 -1.57 -10.64 2.53
N ASN A 24 -2.12 -11.81 2.22
CA ASN A 24 -3.52 -12.18 2.43
C ASN A 24 -3.79 -12.91 3.75
N ALA A 25 -2.81 -12.94 4.67
CA ALA A 25 -3.03 -13.50 6.00
C ALA A 25 -4.12 -12.73 6.76
N ASN A 26 -4.86 -13.44 7.61
CA ASN A 26 -5.92 -12.84 8.42
C ASN A 26 -5.37 -11.98 9.58
N ASP A 27 -6.24 -11.19 10.18
CA ASP A 27 -5.89 -10.28 11.28
C ASP A 27 -5.21 -10.99 12.46
N MET A 28 -5.67 -12.19 12.81
CA MET A 28 -5.09 -12.99 13.90
C MET A 28 -3.61 -13.34 13.65
N LYS A 29 -3.23 -13.66 12.41
CA LYS A 29 -1.82 -13.92 12.07
C LYS A 29 -0.97 -12.66 12.18
N PHE A 30 -1.48 -11.51 11.75
CA PHE A 30 -0.77 -10.24 11.91
C PHE A 30 -0.65 -9.82 13.38
N ASP A 31 -1.69 -10.04 14.18
CA ASP A 31 -1.67 -9.78 15.62
C ASP A 31 -0.62 -10.65 16.33
N ASN A 32 -0.57 -11.94 15.98
CA ASN A 32 0.45 -12.85 16.51
C ASN A 32 1.87 -12.48 16.07
N LEU A 33 2.04 -12.01 14.83
CA LEU A 33 3.32 -11.47 14.36
C LEU A 33 3.76 -10.28 15.23
N VAL A 34 2.87 -9.31 15.46
CA VAL A 34 3.18 -8.14 16.32
C VAL A 34 3.53 -8.60 17.73
N LYS A 35 2.80 -9.56 18.30
CA LYS A 35 3.12 -10.15 19.61
C LYS A 35 4.51 -10.79 19.66
N SER A 36 4.87 -11.61 18.67
CA SER A 36 6.22 -12.19 18.56
C SER A 36 7.31 -11.11 18.52
N LEU A 37 7.10 -10.04 17.74
CA LEU A 37 8.07 -8.93 17.69
C LEU A 37 8.20 -8.19 19.03
N MET A 38 7.12 -8.10 19.82
CA MET A 38 7.15 -7.47 21.15
C MET A 38 7.95 -8.26 22.18
N GLU A 39 8.15 -9.58 22.00
CA GLU A 39 9.00 -10.40 22.88
C GLU A 39 10.44 -9.91 22.86
N THR A 40 10.88 -9.29 21.76
CA THR A 40 12.21 -8.68 21.66
C THR A 40 12.19 -7.20 22.06
N SER A 41 12.11 -6.93 23.36
CA SER A 41 11.97 -5.57 23.91
C SER A 41 13.06 -4.56 23.50
N ARG A 42 14.27 -5.05 23.18
CA ARG A 42 15.42 -4.22 22.75
C ARG A 42 15.34 -3.78 21.29
N ALA A 43 14.68 -4.55 20.43
CA ALA A 43 14.54 -4.19 19.02
C ALA A 43 13.43 -3.15 18.86
N LYS A 44 13.78 -1.98 18.34
CA LYS A 44 12.83 -0.89 18.03
C LYS A 44 12.61 -0.70 16.53
N VAL A 45 13.47 -1.28 15.70
CA VAL A 45 13.42 -1.12 14.24
C VAL A 45 12.98 -2.44 13.63
N VAL A 46 11.99 -2.37 12.74
CA VAL A 46 11.53 -3.50 11.93
C VAL A 46 11.91 -3.22 10.47
N VAL A 47 12.71 -4.10 9.88
CA VAL A 47 13.06 -4.02 8.45
C VAL A 47 12.12 -4.95 7.67
N CYS A 48 11.27 -4.37 6.83
CA CYS A 48 10.19 -5.08 6.12
C CYS A 48 10.47 -5.11 4.61
N PHE A 49 10.82 -6.29 4.10
CA PHE A 49 10.82 -6.57 2.66
C PHE A 49 9.43 -7.05 2.27
N CYS A 50 8.50 -6.12 2.15
CA CYS A 50 7.07 -6.38 2.22
C CYS A 50 6.31 -5.64 1.12
N GLU A 51 5.26 -6.28 0.62
CA GLU A 51 4.29 -5.62 -0.26
C GLU A 51 3.44 -4.60 0.52
N GLY A 52 2.84 -3.66 -0.19
CA GLY A 52 2.04 -2.58 0.42
C GLY A 52 0.92 -3.08 1.33
N MET A 53 0.22 -4.15 0.96
CA MET A 53 -0.85 -4.73 1.79
C MET A 53 -0.32 -5.36 3.07
N THR A 54 0.85 -6.01 3.02
CA THR A 54 1.50 -6.54 4.23
C THR A 54 1.85 -5.42 5.21
N VAL A 55 2.38 -4.30 4.72
CA VAL A 55 2.69 -3.12 5.55
C VAL A 55 1.41 -2.50 6.13
N LYS A 56 0.36 -2.37 5.31
CA LYS A 56 -0.95 -1.87 5.76
C LYS A 56 -1.52 -2.73 6.90
N ASN A 57 -1.54 -4.04 6.72
CA ASN A 57 -2.07 -4.97 7.71
C ASN A 57 -1.20 -5.03 8.97
N PHE A 58 0.13 -4.88 8.83
CA PHE A 58 1.03 -4.71 9.95
C PHE A 58 0.69 -3.47 10.78
N PHE A 59 0.51 -2.30 10.14
CA PHE A 59 0.08 -1.08 10.85
C PHE A 59 -1.25 -1.28 11.56
N MET A 60 -2.25 -1.85 10.89
CA MET A 60 -3.54 -2.16 11.50
C MET A 60 -3.40 -3.08 12.72
N ALA A 61 -2.51 -4.07 12.66
CA ALA A 61 -2.22 -4.93 13.80
C ALA A 61 -1.53 -4.19 14.94
N THR A 62 -0.58 -3.28 14.67
CA THR A 62 0.02 -2.46 15.75
C THR A 62 -1.01 -1.59 16.47
N ARG A 63 -2.02 -1.09 15.74
CA ARG A 63 -3.17 -0.39 16.33
C ARG A 63 -4.01 -1.33 17.19
N ARG A 64 -4.40 -2.50 16.67
CA ARG A 64 -5.19 -3.49 17.43
C ARG A 64 -4.48 -4.04 18.67
N GLN A 65 -3.15 -4.02 18.68
CA GLN A 65 -2.33 -4.44 19.82
C GLN A 65 -1.92 -3.29 20.74
N ASP A 66 -2.44 -2.06 20.54
CA ASP A 66 -2.14 -0.87 21.32
C ASP A 66 -0.63 -0.55 21.44
N VAL A 67 0.12 -0.77 20.36
CA VAL A 67 1.57 -0.54 20.28
C VAL A 67 1.98 0.38 19.14
N VAL A 68 1.10 1.30 18.75
CA VAL A 68 1.42 2.37 17.80
C VAL A 68 2.63 3.17 18.30
N GLY A 69 3.56 3.48 17.40
CA GLY A 69 4.81 4.19 17.73
C GLY A 69 5.87 3.33 18.45
N LYS A 70 5.59 2.05 18.73
CA LYS A 70 6.57 1.15 19.36
C LYS A 70 7.74 0.81 18.43
N PHE A 71 7.46 0.68 17.14
CA PHE A 71 8.40 0.24 16.12
C PHE A 71 8.61 1.34 15.08
N LEU A 72 9.87 1.56 14.71
CA LEU A 72 10.24 2.31 13.52
C LEU A 72 10.29 1.32 12.33
N LEU A 73 9.45 1.53 11.33
CA LEU A 73 9.43 0.69 10.14
C LEU A 73 10.42 1.21 9.09
N ILE A 74 11.37 0.36 8.68
CA ILE A 74 12.15 0.56 7.46
C ILE A 74 11.61 -0.44 6.43
N GLY A 75 10.95 0.01 5.38
CA GLY A 75 10.44 -0.90 4.36
C GLY A 75 11.04 -0.71 2.98
N SER A 76 10.87 -1.74 2.14
CA SER A 76 11.14 -1.67 0.72
C SER A 76 10.17 -0.72 0.01
N ASP A 77 10.27 -0.67 -1.32
CA ASP A 77 9.45 0.12 -2.24
C ASP A 77 7.97 -0.21 -2.27
N GLY A 78 7.56 -1.30 -1.62
CA GLY A 78 6.17 -1.76 -1.59
C GLY A 78 5.15 -0.77 -1.01
N TRP A 79 5.59 0.23 -0.24
CA TRP A 79 4.69 1.21 0.41
C TRP A 79 5.13 2.69 0.28
N ALA A 80 6.29 2.96 -0.33
CA ALA A 80 6.96 4.27 -0.31
C ALA A 80 6.07 5.46 -0.66
N THR A 81 5.43 5.41 -1.83
CA THR A 81 4.55 6.48 -2.35
C THR A 81 3.15 5.94 -2.60
N ARG A 82 2.64 5.08 -1.71
CA ARG A 82 1.34 4.41 -1.84
C ARG A 82 0.32 4.99 -0.86
N PRO A 83 -0.53 5.95 -1.29
CA PRO A 83 -1.51 6.57 -0.41
C PRO A 83 -2.53 5.57 0.16
N ASP A 84 -2.86 4.52 -0.58
CA ASP A 84 -3.78 3.46 -0.16
C ASP A 84 -3.27 2.62 1.04
N VAL A 85 -1.96 2.66 1.30
CA VAL A 85 -1.31 2.06 2.47
C VAL A 85 -1.28 3.03 3.64
N VAL A 86 -0.87 4.29 3.39
CA VAL A 86 -0.53 5.25 4.46
C VAL A 86 -1.69 6.16 4.88
N LYS A 87 -2.56 6.59 3.96
CA LYS A 87 -3.55 7.69 4.21
C LYS A 87 -4.48 7.44 5.39
N LYS A 88 -4.80 6.17 5.72
CA LYS A 88 -5.65 5.79 6.86
C LYS A 88 -4.86 5.28 8.09
N ASN A 89 -3.53 5.23 7.98
CA ASN A 89 -2.62 4.68 8.98
C ASN A 89 -1.45 5.65 9.23
N THR A 90 -1.72 6.96 9.23
CA THR A 90 -0.68 7.99 9.31
C THR A 90 0.05 7.99 10.64
N GLU A 91 -0.65 7.68 11.73
CA GLU A 91 -0.07 7.59 13.07
C GLU A 91 0.87 6.39 13.21
N GLU A 92 0.48 5.24 12.64
CA GLU A 92 1.30 4.03 12.62
C GLU A 92 2.51 4.15 11.69
N ALA A 93 2.35 4.87 10.58
CA ALA A 93 3.40 5.09 9.60
C ALA A 93 4.39 6.21 10.02
N ALA A 94 4.08 6.96 11.07
CA ALA A 94 4.87 8.12 11.48
C ALA A 94 6.33 7.72 11.78
N GLY A 95 7.28 8.46 11.19
CA GLY A 95 8.72 8.20 11.31
C GLY A 95 9.24 7.05 10.44
N GLY A 96 8.36 6.29 9.77
CA GLY A 96 8.79 5.20 8.91
C GLY A 96 9.62 5.67 7.71
N ILE A 97 10.59 4.83 7.33
CA ILE A 97 11.52 5.08 6.21
C ILE A 97 11.22 4.07 5.12
N SER A 98 11.11 4.53 3.88
CA SER A 98 10.93 3.66 2.72
C SER A 98 11.85 4.07 1.57
N ILE A 99 12.10 3.14 0.66
CA ILE A 99 12.94 3.33 -0.51
C ILE A 99 12.04 3.46 -1.72
N LYS A 100 12.25 4.45 -2.58
CA LYS A 100 11.57 4.56 -3.87
C LYS A 100 12.61 4.49 -4.97
N LEU A 101 12.34 3.70 -6.01
CA LEU A 101 13.12 3.79 -7.24
C LEU A 101 12.92 5.18 -7.87
N TYR A 102 14.00 5.76 -8.39
CA TYR A 102 13.91 7.01 -9.13
C TYR A 102 13.03 6.80 -10.36
N SER A 103 11.94 7.56 -10.44
CA SER A 103 10.94 7.45 -11.50
C SER A 103 10.35 8.85 -11.75
N PRO A 104 10.87 9.59 -12.75
CA PRO A 104 10.36 10.90 -13.12
C PRO A 104 9.01 10.79 -13.83
N SER A 105 8.20 11.85 -13.77
CA SER A 105 6.95 11.92 -14.53
C SER A 105 7.21 12.00 -16.03
N ILE A 106 6.30 11.43 -16.81
CA ILE A 106 6.34 11.47 -18.28
C ILE A 106 5.15 12.31 -18.74
N SER A 107 5.39 13.59 -19.03
CA SER A 107 4.34 14.57 -19.34
C SER A 107 3.44 14.15 -20.50
N TYR A 108 3.98 13.48 -21.52
CA TYR A 108 3.19 12.95 -22.63
C TYR A 108 2.18 11.89 -22.18
N PHE A 109 2.58 11.02 -21.24
CA PHE A 109 1.67 10.02 -20.69
C PHE A 109 0.56 10.68 -19.88
N ASP A 110 0.89 11.69 -19.07
CA ASP A 110 -0.10 12.46 -18.31
C ASP A 110 -1.13 13.11 -19.27
N HIS A 111 -0.65 13.80 -20.31
CA HIS A 111 -1.53 14.42 -21.31
C HIS A 111 -2.39 13.38 -22.04
N HIS A 112 -1.83 12.23 -22.43
CA HIS A 112 -2.58 11.18 -23.08
C HIS A 112 -3.66 10.60 -22.15
N PHE A 113 -3.27 10.19 -20.94
CA PHE A 113 -4.15 9.50 -20.00
C PHE A 113 -5.29 10.39 -19.50
N LEU A 114 -5.02 11.66 -19.20
CA LEU A 114 -6.03 12.62 -18.72
C LEU A 114 -7.08 12.99 -19.80
N ASN A 115 -6.76 12.79 -21.07
CA ASN A 115 -7.68 13.03 -22.19
C ASN A 115 -8.50 11.80 -22.60
N LEU A 116 -8.24 10.62 -22.01
CA LEU A 116 -9.08 9.44 -22.23
C LEU A 116 -10.48 9.68 -21.66
N LYS A 117 -11.49 9.17 -22.37
CA LYS A 117 -12.90 9.25 -21.98
C LYS A 117 -13.49 7.85 -21.97
N PRO A 118 -14.42 7.53 -21.05
CA PRO A 118 -15.00 6.19 -20.97
C PRO A 118 -15.69 5.75 -22.27
N TYR A 119 -16.17 6.70 -23.07
CA TYR A 119 -16.83 6.45 -24.35
C TYR A 119 -15.88 6.35 -25.56
N ASN A 120 -14.65 6.86 -25.46
CA ASN A 120 -13.70 6.86 -26.59
C ASN A 120 -12.63 5.76 -26.50
N ASN A 121 -12.45 5.15 -25.33
CA ASN A 121 -11.42 4.16 -25.09
C ASN A 121 -11.97 2.73 -25.14
N SER A 122 -12.43 2.30 -26.31
CA SER A 122 -12.95 0.93 -26.52
C SER A 122 -11.86 -0.15 -26.55
N ARG A 123 -10.58 0.24 -26.64
CA ARG A 123 -9.45 -0.70 -26.64
C ARG A 123 -9.24 -1.37 -25.28
N ASN A 124 -9.53 -0.66 -24.19
CA ASN A 124 -9.35 -1.17 -22.84
C ASN A 124 -10.71 -1.64 -22.29
N PRO A 125 -10.95 -2.96 -22.19
CA PRO A 125 -12.23 -3.48 -21.76
C PRO A 125 -12.56 -3.12 -20.31
N TRP A 126 -11.56 -2.80 -19.47
CA TRP A 126 -11.75 -2.45 -18.06
C TRP A 126 -11.90 -0.95 -17.80
N PHE A 127 -11.89 -0.10 -18.84
CA PHE A 127 -11.81 1.34 -18.64
C PHE A 127 -13.13 1.94 -18.14
N GLN A 128 -14.27 1.36 -18.52
CA GLN A 128 -15.58 1.78 -18.04
C GLN A 128 -15.76 1.40 -16.56
N GLU A 129 -15.37 0.19 -16.17
CA GLU A 129 -15.40 -0.28 -14.79
C GLU A 129 -14.44 0.52 -13.92
N PHE A 130 -13.22 0.79 -14.40
CA PHE A 130 -12.27 1.67 -13.73
C PHE A 130 -12.86 3.07 -13.49
N TRP A 131 -13.51 3.65 -14.50
CA TRP A 131 -14.11 4.99 -14.39
C TRP A 131 -15.20 5.02 -13.33
N GLN A 132 -16.14 4.07 -13.38
CA GLN A 132 -17.22 3.96 -12.39
C GLN A 132 -16.67 3.73 -10.97
N GLU A 133 -15.68 2.85 -10.80
CA GLU A 133 -15.05 2.60 -9.49
C GLU A 133 -14.26 3.83 -8.98
N LYS A 134 -13.58 4.54 -9.87
CA LYS A 134 -12.74 5.68 -9.49
C LYS A 134 -13.58 6.88 -9.05
N PHE A 135 -14.66 7.16 -9.78
CA PHE A 135 -15.50 8.35 -9.58
C PHE A 135 -16.80 8.04 -8.82
N GLN A 136 -17.07 6.78 -8.48
CA GLN A 136 -18.24 6.33 -7.73
C GLN A 136 -19.56 6.81 -8.39
N CYS A 137 -19.64 6.70 -9.70
CA CYS A 137 -20.77 7.11 -10.55
C CYS A 137 -21.10 5.98 -11.55
N TYR A 138 -22.24 6.06 -12.23
CA TYR A 138 -22.62 5.08 -13.26
C TYR A 138 -22.51 5.62 -14.69
N LEU A 139 -22.13 4.75 -15.64
CA LEU A 139 -22.12 5.05 -17.07
C LEU A 139 -23.35 4.42 -17.75
N GLU A 140 -24.11 5.22 -18.48
CA GLU A 140 -25.23 4.71 -19.27
C GLU A 140 -24.74 3.70 -20.33
N GLY A 141 -25.41 2.55 -20.41
CA GLY A 141 -25.05 1.47 -21.34
C GLY A 141 -23.95 0.53 -20.83
N SER A 142 -23.39 0.77 -19.65
CA SER A 142 -22.45 -0.13 -18.96
C SER A 142 -23.14 -0.86 -17.80
N GLU A 143 -22.51 -1.94 -17.29
CA GLU A 143 -22.98 -2.61 -16.09
C GLU A 143 -22.94 -1.66 -14.88
N ARG A 144 -24.10 -1.44 -14.25
CA ARG A 144 -24.26 -0.52 -13.12
C ARG A 144 -24.15 -1.26 -11.80
N LYS A 145 -23.30 -0.77 -10.90
CA LYS A 145 -23.32 -1.18 -9.50
C LYS A 145 -24.47 -0.51 -8.73
N PRO A 146 -25.20 -1.23 -7.86
CA PRO A 146 -26.34 -0.67 -7.13
C PRO A 146 -26.00 0.57 -6.30
N ASP A 147 -24.78 0.62 -5.77
CA ASP A 147 -24.30 1.70 -4.89
C ASP A 147 -24.04 3.02 -5.63
N TYR A 148 -24.03 3.04 -6.97
CA TYR A 148 -23.76 4.23 -7.77
C TYR A 148 -25.09 4.85 -8.25
N THR A 149 -25.46 5.97 -7.65
CA THR A 149 -26.74 6.66 -7.90
C THR A 149 -26.66 7.77 -8.93
N GLU A 150 -25.49 8.39 -9.11
CA GLU A 150 -25.28 9.55 -9.97
C GLU A 150 -24.64 9.18 -11.31
N PRO A 151 -25.08 9.76 -12.44
CA PRO A 151 -24.47 9.53 -13.74
C PRO A 151 -23.08 10.20 -13.83
N CYS A 152 -22.13 9.54 -14.48
CA CYS A 152 -20.82 10.12 -14.72
C CYS A 152 -20.88 11.25 -15.77
N THR A 153 -20.13 12.33 -15.55
CA THR A 153 -19.95 13.42 -16.55
C THR A 153 -19.16 12.98 -17.78
N GLY A 154 -18.41 11.88 -17.65
CA GLY A 154 -17.45 11.42 -18.66
C GLY A 154 -16.24 12.34 -18.81
N GLN A 155 -16.12 13.40 -18.02
CA GLN A 155 -14.98 14.31 -18.01
C GLN A 155 -14.07 14.03 -16.81
N TYR A 156 -12.76 14.20 -17.02
CA TYR A 156 -11.81 14.09 -15.93
C TYR A 156 -11.86 15.42 -15.19
N ASP A 157 -12.57 15.46 -14.06
CA ASP A 157 -12.79 16.71 -13.32
C ASP A 157 -11.73 16.94 -12.23
N GLY A 158 -10.68 16.09 -12.17
CA GLY A 158 -9.69 16.13 -11.10
C GLY A 158 -10.30 15.77 -9.73
N LEU A 159 -9.45 15.51 -8.74
CA LEU A 159 -9.82 15.38 -7.33
C LEU A 159 -8.86 16.24 -6.51
#